data_AF-A0A1I1IZC9-F1
#
_entry.id   AF-A0A1I1IZC9-F1
#
_cell.length_a   1.000
_cell.length_b   1.000
_cell.length_c   1.000
_cell.angle_alpha   90.00
_cell.angle_beta   90.00
_cell.angle_gamma   90.00
#
_symmetry.space_group_name_H-M   'P 1'
#
loop_
_entity.id
_entity.type
_entity.pdbx_description
1 polymer ?
#
loop_
_entity_poly.entity_id
_entity_poly.type
_entity_poly.pdbx_seq_one_letter_code
_entity_poly.pdbx_strand_id
1 'polypeptide(L)' 'MSVQDIEKAAKELPVDELDGLVTRLFDFFNDRWDKQIESDAKAGRLDNLLSEAREEIRKGNTKPL' A
#
# COMPACT_ATOMS: atom_id res chain seq x y z
N MET A 1 -17.13 7.49 -18.43
CA MET A 1 -16.00 8.30 -17.95
C MET A 1 -14.76 7.43 -18.03
N SER A 2 -13.78 7.84 -18.83
CA SER A 2 -12.51 7.14 -19.01
C SER A 2 -11.50 7.59 -17.96
N VAL A 3 -10.40 6.84 -17.79
CA VAL A 3 -9.27 7.27 -16.96
C VAL A 3 -8.70 8.61 -17.46
N GLN A 4 -8.66 8.79 -18.78
CA GLN A 4 -8.19 10.03 -19.41
C GLN A 4 -9.08 11.23 -19.05
N ASP A 5 -10.39 11.03 -18.93
CA ASP A 5 -11.32 12.09 -18.49
C ASP A 5 -11.05 12.48 -17.02
N ILE A 6 -10.74 11.50 -16.16
CA ILE A 6 -10.42 11.74 -14.75
C ILE A 6 -9.08 12.47 -14.61
N GLU A 7 -8.06 12.07 -15.38
CA GLU A 7 -6.76 12.74 -15.40
C GLU A 7 -6.87 14.19 -15.87
N LYS A 8 -7.70 14.44 -16.89
CA LYS A 8 -7.95 15.80 -17.37
C LYS A 8 -8.65 16.63 -16.30
N ALA A 9 -9.71 16.10 -15.69
CA ALA A 9 -10.42 16.79 -14.61
C ALA A 9 -9.50 17.08 -13.42
N ALA A 10 -8.65 16.14 -13.02
CA ALA A 10 -7.69 16.33 -11.93
C ALA A 10 -6.67 17.45 -12.21
N LYS A 11 -6.24 17.62 -13.47
CA LYS A 11 -5.33 18.72 -13.88
C LYS A 11 -5.99 20.10 -13.86
N GLU A 12 -7.31 20.16 -13.95
CA GLU A 12 -8.08 21.40 -13.94
C GLU A 12 -8.47 21.84 -12.51
N LEU A 13 -8.22 21.00 -11.50
CA LEU A 13 -8.54 21.31 -10.11
C LEU A 13 -7.60 22.38 -9.51
N PRO A 14 -8.12 23.24 -8.62
CA PRO A 14 -7.31 24.00 -7.68
C PRO A 14 -6.39 23.08 -6.86
N VAL A 15 -5.24 23.61 -6.44
CA VAL A 15 -4.20 22.82 -5.74
C VAL A 15 -4.73 22.19 -4.45
N ASP A 16 -5.53 22.93 -3.68
CA ASP A 16 -6.14 22.47 -2.44
C ASP A 16 -7.15 21.33 -2.67
N GLU A 17 -7.93 21.40 -3.75
CA GLU A 17 -8.85 20.33 -4.13
C GLU A 17 -8.12 19.09 -4.64
N LEU A 18 -7.04 19.29 -5.42
CA LEU A 18 -6.18 18.22 -5.91
C LEU A 18 -5.48 17.49 -4.75
N ASP A 19 -4.93 18.22 -3.78
CA ASP A 19 -4.29 17.65 -2.60
C ASP A 19 -5.29 16.82 -1.77
N GLY A 20 -6.51 17.35 -1.60
CA GLY A 20 -7.60 16.62 -0.97
C GLY A 20 -7.98 15.34 -1.74
N LEU A 21 -8.02 15.40 -3.07
CA LEU A 21 -8.30 14.24 -3.92
C LEU A 21 -7.20 13.17 -3.78
N VAL A 22 -5.94 13.56 -3.86
CA VAL A 22 -4.79 12.66 -3.73
C VAL A 22 -4.78 11.99 -2.36
N THR A 23 -5.05 12.74 -1.29
CA THR A 23 -5.12 12.20 0.09
C THR A 23 -6.16 11.08 0.18
N ARG A 24 -7.38 11.33 -0.30
CA ARG A 24 -8.46 10.32 -0.25
C ARG A 24 -8.18 9.11 -1.12
N LEU A 25 -7.53 9.29 -2.28
CA LEU A 25 -7.11 8.17 -3.12
C LEU A 25 -6.05 7.33 -2.43
N PHE A 26 -5.09 7.96 -1.75
CA PHE A 26 -4.08 7.26 -0.99
C PHE A 26 -4.70 6.41 0.13
N ASP A 27 -5.65 6.97 0.89
CA ASP A 27 -6.39 6.23 1.91
C ASP A 27 -7.14 5.02 1.31
N PHE A 28 -7.80 5.22 0.17
CA PHE A 28 -8.47 4.12 -0.54
C PHE A 28 -7.49 3.00 -0.97
N PHE A 29 -6.30 3.37 -1.47
CA PHE A 29 -5.28 2.39 -1.84
C PHE A 29 -4.71 1.67 -0.61
N ASN A 30 -4.53 2.36 0.51
CA ASN A 30 -4.08 1.77 1.77
C ASN A 30 -5.11 0.75 2.28
N ASP A 31 -6.40 1.11 2.31
CA ASP A 31 -7.47 0.19 2.71
C ASP A 31 -7.51 -1.07 1.85
N ARG A 32 -7.27 -0.93 0.54
CA ARG A 32 -7.19 -2.07 -0.39
C ARG A 32 -5.95 -2.91 -0.10
N TRP A 33 -4.82 -2.27 0.16
CA TRP A 33 -3.57 -2.93 0.49
C TRP A 33 -3.70 -3.75 1.78
N ASP A 34 -4.28 -3.17 2.83
CA ASP A 34 -4.51 -3.86 4.11
C ASP A 34 -5.37 -5.12 3.93
N LYS A 35 -6.46 -5.03 3.17
CA LYS A 35 -7.31 -6.18 2.83
C LYS A 35 -6.56 -7.25 2.05
N GLN A 36 -5.69 -6.84 1.12
CA GLN A 36 -4.89 -7.77 0.34
C GLN A 36 -3.86 -8.48 1.22
N ILE A 37 -3.13 -7.74 2.06
CA ILE A 37 -2.16 -8.29 3.00
C ILE A 37 -2.83 -9.28 3.96
N GLU A 38 -4.01 -8.94 4.49
CA GLU A 38 -4.76 -9.86 5.35
C GLU A 38 -5.15 -11.15 4.62
N SER A 39 -5.65 -11.03 3.38
CA SER A 39 -5.99 -12.19 2.56
C SER A 39 -4.76 -13.05 2.24
N ASP A 40 -3.64 -12.42 1.88
CA ASP A 40 -2.40 -13.11 1.53
C ASP A 40 -1.79 -13.82 2.74
N ALA A 41 -1.85 -13.19 3.92
CA ALA A 41 -1.46 -13.79 5.19
C ALA A 41 -2.33 -15.02 5.51
N LYS A 42 -3.66 -14.92 5.38
CA LYS A 42 -4.57 -16.06 5.59
C LYS A 42 -4.34 -17.20 4.59
N ALA A 43 -3.91 -16.87 3.38
CA ALA A 43 -3.58 -17.86 2.35
C ALA A 43 -2.17 -18.47 2.50
N GLY A 44 -1.39 -18.07 3.51
CA GLY A 44 -0.02 -18.56 3.73
C GLY A 44 1.00 -18.05 2.70
N ARG A 45 0.64 -17.05 1.88
CA ARG A 45 1.53 -16.53 0.81
C ARG A 45 2.77 -15.83 1.37
N LEU A 46 2.67 -15.33 2.59
CA LEU A 46 3.75 -14.63 3.29
C LEU A 46 4.63 -15.55 4.14
N ASP A 47 4.32 -16.85 4.22
CA ASP A 47 4.98 -17.79 5.14
C ASP A 47 6.48 -17.94 4.84
N ASN A 48 6.85 -17.94 3.55
CA ASN A 48 8.25 -18.01 3.14
C ASN A 48 9.03 -16.79 3.63
N LEU A 49 8.46 -15.59 3.47
CA LEU A 49 9.07 -14.33 3.93
C LEU A 49 9.18 -14.31 5.46
N LEU A 50 8.16 -14.80 6.17
CA LEU A 50 8.20 -14.94 7.62
C LEU A 50 9.27 -15.92 8.08
N SER A 51 9.44 -17.04 7.37
CA SER A 51 10.49 -18.03 7.68
C SER A 51 11.88 -17.42 7.51
N GLU A 52 12.11 -16.71 6.41
CA GLU A 52 13.38 -16.02 6.14
C GLU A 52 13.68 -14.97 7.21
N ALA A 53 12.70 -14.12 7.53
CA ALA A 53 12.85 -13.11 8.58
C ALA A 53 13.20 -13.73 9.94
N ARG A 54 12.57 -14.87 10.29
CA ARG A 54 12.90 -15.60 11.52
C ARG A 54 14.32 -16.14 11.53
N GLU A 55 14.84 -16.61 10.40
CA GLU A 55 16.24 -17.04 10.30
C GLU A 55 17.22 -15.88 10.47
N GLU A 56 16.96 -14.75 9.84
CA GLU A 56 17.83 -13.58 9.98
C GLU A 56 17.84 -13.03 11.41
N ILE A 57 16.69 -13.03 12.08
CA ILE A 57 16.61 -12.74 13.53
C ILE A 57 17.45 -13.74 14.33
N ARG A 58 17.33 -15.05 14.05
CA ARG A 58 18.12 -16.09 14.74
C ARG A 58 19.62 -15.91 14.55
N LYS A 59 20.05 -15.45 13.37
CA LYS A 59 21.47 -15.18 13.05
C LYS A 59 21.98 -13.88 13.67
N GLY A 60 21.11 -13.05 14.24
CA GLY A 60 21.48 -11.73 14.77
C GLY A 60 21.69 -10.68 13.69
N ASN A 61 21.17 -10.90 12.47
CA ASN A 61 21.34 -10.01 11.32
C ASN A 61 20.29 -8.87 11.30
N THR A 62 19.86 -8.40 12.46
CA THR A 62 18.86 -7.34 12.61
C THR A 62 19.47 -6.06 13.17
N LYS A 63 18.89 -4.91 12.79
CA LYS A 63 19.24 -3.62 13.40
C LYS A 63 18.33 -3.35 14.60
N PRO A 64 18.82 -2.62 15.62
CA PRO A 64 17.95 -2.06 16.65
C PRO A 64 16.85 -1.21 16.02
N LEU A 65 15.66 -1.23 16.65
CA LEU A 65 14.51 -0.41 16.28
C LEU A 65 14.78 1.08 16.51
#